data_AF-A0A059Y3D0-F1
#
_entry.id   AF-A0A059Y3D0-F1
#
_cell.length_a   1.000
_cell.length_b   1.000
_cell.length_c   1.000
_cell.angle_alpha   90.00
_cell.angle_beta   90.00
_cell.angle_gamma   90.00
#
_symmetry.space_group_name_H-M   'P 1'
#
loop_
_entity.id
_entity.type
_entity.pdbx_description
1 polymer ?
#
loop_
_entity_poly.entity_id
_entity_poly.type
_entity_poly.pdbx_seq_one_letter_code
_entity_poly.pdbx_strand_id
1 'polypeptide(L)'
;MAVLPTRVNVGKKAEAQIIENLLNKEIRQRFNGIPLVDFSEIDKFPSKSNRKKWVELLVSHSSPHSIRGTENLQALSVKLGTRYFLQTDIRISGVEGGAEHVRIFGRLWDSKTKDILWSGYGEARGYVYLFFPAIPAPFEKTAYRAVKGLVKRIPVSHSVK
;
A
#
# COMPACT_ATOMS: atom_id res chain seq x y z
N MET A 1 1.44 3.57 12.76
CA MET A 1 1.10 2.59 11.71
C MET A 1 2.28 2.49 10.76
N ALA A 2 2.62 1.31 10.27
CA ALA A 2 3.66 1.15 9.26
C ALA A 2 3.04 0.86 7.89
N VAL A 3 3.58 1.50 6.85
CA VAL A 3 3.21 1.23 5.45
C VAL A 3 4.27 0.31 4.87
N LEU A 4 3.87 -0.91 4.51
CA LEU A 4 4.78 -1.89 3.94
C LEU A 4 5.05 -1.58 2.46
N PRO A 5 6.19 -2.04 1.90
CA PRO A 5 6.47 -1.91 0.48
C PRO A 5 5.34 -2.48 -0.39
N THR A 6 4.98 -1.74 -1.44
CA THR A 6 3.89 -2.12 -2.34
C THR A 6 4.32 -3.28 -3.22
N ARG A 7 3.46 -4.30 -3.34
CA ARG A 7 3.74 -5.43 -4.21
C ARG A 7 3.41 -5.12 -5.64
N VAL A 8 4.33 -5.53 -6.50
CA VAL A 8 4.15 -5.54 -7.94
C VAL A 8 3.72 -6.95 -8.33
N ASN A 9 2.40 -7.23 -8.28
CA ASN A 9 1.87 -8.42 -8.95
C ASN A 9 1.71 -8.16 -10.47
N VAL A 10 1.43 -6.91 -10.83
CA VAL A 10 1.31 -6.38 -12.18
C VAL A 10 1.98 -5.00 -12.21
N GLY A 11 2.64 -4.64 -13.31
CA GLY A 11 3.30 -3.33 -13.49
C GLY A 11 4.83 -3.33 -13.31
N LYS A 12 5.41 -2.13 -13.20
CA LYS A 12 6.86 -1.91 -13.09
C LYS A 12 7.29 -1.53 -11.66
N LYS A 13 8.53 -1.82 -11.28
CA LYS A 13 9.10 -1.39 -9.98
C LYS A 13 9.02 0.13 -9.77
N ALA A 14 9.19 0.92 -10.83
CA ALA A 14 9.07 2.37 -10.76
C ALA A 14 7.65 2.84 -10.39
N GLU A 15 6.61 2.11 -10.83
CA GLU A 15 5.21 2.41 -10.52
C GLU A 15 4.89 2.14 -9.05
N ALA A 16 5.47 1.09 -8.46
CA ALA A 16 5.38 0.84 -7.02
C ALA A 16 5.98 1.97 -6.21
N GLN A 17 7.16 2.49 -6.59
CA GLN A 17 7.78 3.60 -5.89
C GLN A 17 6.91 4.87 -5.91
N ILE A 18 6.27 5.15 -7.04
CA ILE A 18 5.31 6.26 -7.16
C ILE A 18 4.12 6.04 -6.21
N ILE A 19 3.53 4.84 -6.24
CA ILE A 19 2.39 4.51 -5.37
C ILE A 19 2.76 4.61 -3.89
N GLU A 20 3.94 4.14 -3.48
CA GLU A 20 4.44 4.23 -2.10
C GLU A 20 4.58 5.69 -1.63
N ASN A 21 5.16 6.55 -2.48
CA ASN A 21 5.30 7.97 -2.18
C ASN A 21 3.92 8.64 -2.01
N LEU A 22 2.97 8.31 -2.90
CA LEU A 22 1.60 8.81 -2.84
C LEU A 22 0.85 8.29 -1.61
N LEU A 23 1.01 7.01 -1.25
CA LEU A 23 0.40 6.40 -0.06
C LEU A 23 0.89 7.09 1.21
N ASN A 24 2.20 7.28 1.36
CA ASN A 24 2.76 7.96 2.52
C ASN A 24 2.20 9.37 2.67
N LYS A 25 2.12 10.12 1.57
CA LYS A 25 1.58 11.47 1.56
C LYS A 25 0.11 11.50 1.99
N GLU A 26 -0.74 10.70 1.37
CA GLU A 26 -2.18 10.70 1.64
C GLU A 26 -2.52 10.13 3.03
N ILE A 27 -1.77 9.14 3.51
CA ILE A 27 -1.97 8.58 4.86
C ILE A 27 -1.53 9.59 5.93
N ARG A 28 -0.38 10.25 5.78
CA ARG A 28 0.06 11.31 6.71
C ARG A 28 -0.97 12.45 6.79
N GLN A 29 -1.59 12.80 5.67
CA GLN A 29 -2.66 13.80 5.64
C GLN A 29 -3.94 13.33 6.34
N ARG A 30 -4.38 12.09 6.09
CA ARG A 30 -5.64 11.56 6.67
C ARG A 30 -5.53 11.21 8.14
N PHE A 31 -4.42 10.60 8.56
CA PHE A 31 -4.17 10.09 9.91
C PHE A 31 -3.24 11.02 10.69
N ASN A 32 -3.47 12.33 10.58
CA ASN A 32 -2.66 13.34 11.25
C ASN A 32 -2.59 13.05 12.77
N GLY A 33 -1.39 13.11 13.35
CA GLY A 33 -1.14 12.78 14.76
C GLY A 33 -0.89 11.30 15.08
N ILE A 34 -1.02 10.39 14.11
CA ILE A 34 -0.59 8.99 14.28
C ILE A 34 0.86 8.85 13.77
N PRO A 35 1.81 8.39 14.59
CA PRO A 35 3.16 8.09 14.12
C PRO A 35 3.13 7.11 12.95
N LEU A 36 3.68 7.53 11.82
CA LEU A 36 3.76 6.72 10.60
C LEU A 36 5.20 6.31 10.37
N VAL A 37 5.44 5.00 10.32
CA VAL A 37 6.70 4.45 9.85
C VAL A 37 6.56 4.24 8.35
N ASP A 38 7.30 5.01 7.58
CA ASP A 38 7.30 4.91 6.12
C ASP A 38 8.29 3.85 5.62
N PHE A 39 8.18 3.50 4.34
CA PHE A 39 9.07 2.52 3.72
C PHE A 39 10.56 2.92 3.80
N SER A 40 10.88 4.23 3.83
CA SER A 40 12.26 4.71 3.89
C SER A 40 12.89 4.47 5.26
N GLU A 41 12.08 4.49 6.32
CA GLU A 41 12.49 4.08 7.66
C GLU A 41 12.63 2.56 7.79
N ILE A 42 11.79 1.79 7.09
CA ILE A 42 11.94 0.33 6.97
C ILE A 42 13.26 -0.01 6.23
N ASP A 43 13.66 0.77 5.24
CA ASP A 43 14.90 0.58 4.48
C ASP A 43 16.18 0.90 5.29
N LYS A 44 16.09 1.68 6.37
CA LYS A 44 17.24 2.03 7.24
C LYS A 44 17.62 0.92 8.21
N PHE A 45 16.84 -0.16 8.32
CA PHE A 45 17.18 -1.25 9.23
C PHE A 45 18.43 -2.00 8.75
N PRO A 46 19.47 -2.12 9.60
CA PRO A 46 20.81 -2.51 9.20
C PRO A 46 20.89 -4.03 9.01
N SER A 47 20.48 -4.52 7.84
CA SER A 47 20.79 -5.88 7.41
C SER A 47 20.50 -6.07 5.91
N LYS A 48 21.52 -5.89 5.07
CA LYS A 48 21.45 -6.22 3.63
C LYS A 48 21.10 -7.71 3.39
N SER A 49 21.46 -8.60 4.32
CA SER A 49 21.12 -10.04 4.30
C SER A 49 19.64 -10.29 4.64
N ASN A 50 19.08 -9.51 5.56
CA ASN A 50 17.67 -9.66 5.90
C ASN A 50 16.73 -8.78 5.07
N ARG A 51 17.18 -7.84 4.21
CA ARG A 51 16.24 -7.07 3.35
C ARG A 51 15.40 -7.99 2.48
N LYS A 52 16.07 -8.86 1.71
CA LYS A 52 15.40 -9.83 0.84
C LYS A 52 14.61 -10.82 1.68
N LYS A 53 15.17 -11.27 2.81
CA LYS A 53 14.52 -12.20 3.74
C LYS A 53 13.31 -11.61 4.48
N TRP A 54 13.30 -10.32 4.84
CA TRP A 54 12.21 -9.61 5.51
C TRP A 54 11.12 -9.25 4.52
N VAL A 55 11.50 -8.70 3.37
CA VAL A 55 10.55 -8.46 2.28
C VAL A 55 9.98 -9.82 1.84
N GLU A 56 10.79 -10.87 1.65
CA GLU A 56 10.31 -12.23 1.37
C GLU A 56 9.50 -12.81 2.52
N LEU A 57 9.79 -12.60 3.81
CA LEU A 57 8.95 -13.10 4.91
C LEU A 57 7.61 -12.35 4.97
N LEU A 58 7.63 -11.04 4.75
CA LEU A 58 6.43 -10.20 4.61
C LEU A 58 5.65 -10.55 3.34
N VAL A 59 6.32 -10.96 2.26
CA VAL A 59 5.78 -11.26 0.92
C VAL A 59 5.32 -12.71 0.73
N SER A 60 6.01 -13.68 1.33
CA SER A 60 5.74 -15.11 1.20
C SER A 60 4.62 -15.59 2.13
N HIS A 61 4.45 -14.97 3.30
CA HIS A 61 3.45 -15.44 4.28
C HIS A 61 2.14 -14.65 4.29
N SER A 62 2.12 -13.51 3.61
CA SER A 62 0.94 -12.76 3.14
C SER A 62 0.24 -13.40 1.93
N SER A 63 0.23 -14.74 1.88
CA SER A 63 -0.79 -15.43 1.11
C SER A 63 -2.14 -14.82 1.53
N PRO A 64 -3.04 -14.51 0.59
CA PRO A 64 -4.31 -13.88 0.91
C PRO A 64 -5.14 -14.69 1.93
N HIS A 65 -4.75 -15.92 2.28
CA HIS A 65 -5.53 -16.89 3.05
C HIS A 65 -4.82 -17.56 4.25
N SER A 66 -3.58 -17.23 4.62
CA SER A 66 -2.89 -17.99 5.69
C SER A 66 -2.50 -17.17 6.93
N ILE A 67 -2.92 -17.70 8.10
CA ILE A 67 -2.62 -17.22 9.45
C ILE A 67 -1.09 -17.19 9.73
N ARG A 68 -0.29 -17.95 8.96
CA ARG A 68 1.18 -18.04 9.13
C ARG A 68 1.94 -16.72 8.83
N GLY A 69 1.32 -15.75 8.13
CA GLY A 69 1.91 -14.41 7.93
C GLY A 69 1.99 -13.53 9.17
N THR A 70 1.26 -13.87 10.22
CA THR A 70 1.04 -13.00 11.37
C THR A 70 2.13 -13.11 12.44
N GLU A 71 2.83 -14.24 12.53
CA GLU A 71 3.93 -14.44 13.50
C GLU A 71 5.11 -13.49 13.21
N ASN A 72 5.42 -13.27 11.93
CA ASN A 72 6.45 -12.32 11.52
C ASN A 72 6.02 -10.85 11.72
N LEU A 73 4.72 -10.55 11.67
CA LEU A 73 4.21 -9.20 11.91
C LEU A 73 4.36 -8.78 13.38
N GLN A 74 4.28 -9.71 14.33
CA GLN A 74 4.50 -9.42 15.74
C GLN A 74 5.97 -9.05 16.03
N ALA A 75 6.92 -9.78 15.45
CA ALA A 75 8.35 -9.43 15.55
C ALA A 75 8.65 -8.08 14.89
N LEU A 76 8.01 -7.81 13.74
CA LEU A 76 8.12 -6.52 13.05
C LEU A 76 7.50 -5.38 13.86
N SER A 77 6.39 -5.64 14.55
CA SER A 77 5.69 -4.70 15.44
C SER A 77 6.57 -4.20 16.57
N VAL A 78 7.29 -5.10 17.23
CA VAL A 78 8.24 -4.76 18.29
C VAL A 78 9.38 -3.90 17.75
N LYS A 79 9.93 -4.24 16.57
CA LYS A 79 11.05 -3.49 15.97
C LYS A 79 10.66 -2.12 15.45
N LEU A 80 9.51 -2.01 14.82
CA LEU A 80 9.02 -0.76 14.23
C LEU A 80 8.23 0.09 15.23
N GLY A 81 7.98 -0.40 16.45
CA GLY A 81 7.16 0.28 17.45
C GLY A 81 5.73 0.56 16.96
N THR A 82 5.18 -0.28 16.08
CA THR A 82 3.86 -0.07 15.47
C THR A 82 2.99 -1.31 15.55
N ARG A 83 1.70 -1.13 15.87
CA ARG A 83 0.71 -2.22 15.95
C ARG A 83 0.05 -2.53 14.59
N TYR A 84 -0.17 -1.49 13.80
CA TYR A 84 -0.95 -1.59 12.57
C TYR A 84 -0.05 -1.56 11.34
N PHE A 85 -0.31 -2.47 10.40
CA PHE A 85 0.44 -2.64 9.16
C PHE A 85 -0.47 -2.52 7.95
N LEU A 86 -0.17 -1.57 7.05
CA LEU A 86 -0.84 -1.45 5.77
C LEU A 86 -0.01 -2.16 4.70
N GLN A 87 -0.58 -3.19 4.10
CA GLN A 87 -0.04 -3.86 2.91
C GLN A 87 -0.81 -3.41 1.68
N THR A 88 -0.09 -3.12 0.59
CA THR A 88 -0.68 -2.75 -0.69
C THR A 88 -0.14 -3.59 -1.84
N ASP A 89 -1.01 -3.94 -2.78
CA ASP A 89 -0.65 -4.68 -4.00
C ASP A 89 -1.19 -3.95 -5.23
N ILE A 90 -0.35 -3.78 -6.26
CA ILE A 90 -0.79 -3.36 -7.59
C ILE A 90 -1.49 -4.55 -8.26
N ARG A 91 -2.74 -4.35 -8.65
CA ARG A 91 -3.57 -5.38 -9.30
C ARG A 91 -3.77 -5.09 -10.79
N ILE A 92 -3.84 -3.82 -11.16
CA ILE A 92 -3.90 -3.37 -12.56
C ILE A 92 -3.00 -2.15 -12.68
N SER A 93 -2.16 -2.13 -13.72
CA SER A 93 -1.32 -1.00 -14.11
C SER A 93 -1.09 -1.07 -15.62
N GLY A 94 -1.62 -0.09 -16.35
CA GLY A 94 -1.44 0.00 -17.81
C GLY A 94 -2.56 0.75 -18.52
N VAL A 95 -2.44 0.82 -19.84
CA VAL A 95 -3.42 1.47 -20.71
C VAL A 95 -4.39 0.43 -21.28
N GLU A 96 -5.66 0.55 -20.92
CA GLU A 96 -6.75 -0.29 -21.43
C GLU A 96 -7.84 0.58 -22.07
N GLY A 97 -8.21 0.28 -23.33
CA GLY A 97 -9.23 1.04 -24.07
C GLY A 97 -8.93 2.54 -24.18
N GLY A 98 -7.64 2.88 -24.36
CA GLY A 98 -7.16 4.26 -24.50
C GLY A 98 -7.08 5.07 -23.19
N ALA A 99 -7.42 4.47 -22.05
CA ALA A 99 -7.30 5.11 -20.74
C ALA A 99 -6.24 4.41 -19.90
N GLU A 100 -5.50 5.21 -19.14
CA GLU A 100 -4.66 4.70 -18.08
C GLU A 100 -5.55 4.14 -16.96
N HIS A 101 -5.26 2.92 -16.52
CA HIS A 101 -6.03 2.20 -15.51
C HIS A 101 -5.10 1.70 -14.41
N VAL A 102 -5.37 2.16 -13.19
CA VAL A 102 -4.62 1.76 -12.00
C VAL A 102 -5.58 1.23 -10.96
N ARG A 103 -5.34 0.00 -10.50
CA ARG A 103 -6.08 -0.62 -9.38
C ARG A 103 -5.10 -1.12 -8.33
N ILE A 104 -5.32 -0.67 -7.09
CA ILE A 104 -4.51 -0.99 -5.92
C ILE A 104 -5.40 -1.69 -4.92
N PHE A 105 -4.96 -2.85 -4.42
CA PHE A 105 -5.56 -3.51 -3.27
C PHE A 105 -4.82 -3.09 -2.00
N GLY A 106 -5.55 -2.85 -0.92
CA GLY A 106 -4.99 -2.54 0.38
C GLY A 106 -5.56 -3.44 1.47
N ARG A 107 -4.74 -3.72 2.48
CA ARG A 107 -5.12 -4.52 3.65
C ARG A 107 -4.45 -3.97 4.90
N LEU A 108 -5.23 -3.76 5.95
CA LEU A 108 -4.78 -3.32 7.26
C LEU A 108 -4.78 -4.50 8.23
N TRP A 109 -3.63 -4.76 8.84
CA TRP A 109 -3.45 -5.81 9.83
C TRP A 109 -3.26 -5.24 11.23
N ASP A 110 -3.71 -5.99 12.23
CA ASP A 110 -3.35 -5.81 13.64
C ASP A 110 -2.33 -6.88 14.06
N SER A 111 -1.10 -6.49 14.38
CA SER A 111 -0.08 -7.44 14.82
C SER A 111 -0.36 -8.07 16.17
N LYS A 112 -1.22 -7.45 17.00
CA LYS A 112 -1.57 -7.96 18.33
C LYS A 112 -2.61 -9.07 18.23
N THR A 113 -3.69 -8.83 17.50
CA THR A 113 -4.78 -9.82 17.36
C THR A 113 -4.54 -10.80 16.23
N LYS A 114 -3.59 -10.49 15.34
CA LYS A 114 -3.28 -11.26 14.12
C LYS A 114 -4.40 -11.23 13.08
N ASP A 115 -5.33 -10.29 13.20
CA ASP A 115 -6.48 -10.16 12.30
C ASP A 115 -6.28 -9.12 11.22
N ILE A 116 -7.08 -9.26 10.16
CA ILE A 116 -7.27 -8.24 9.14
C ILE A 116 -8.39 -7.32 9.61
N LEU A 117 -8.05 -6.09 9.98
CA LEU A 117 -9.03 -5.08 10.41
C LEU A 117 -9.78 -4.48 9.23
N TRP A 118 -9.14 -4.44 8.06
CA TRP A 118 -9.73 -3.85 6.86
C TRP A 118 -9.07 -4.38 5.61
N SER A 119 -9.85 -4.50 4.53
CA SER A 119 -9.32 -4.68 3.19
C SER A 119 -10.20 -3.95 2.18
N GLY A 120 -9.61 -3.52 1.07
CA GLY A 120 -10.37 -2.81 0.05
C GLY A 120 -9.54 -2.45 -1.18
N TYR A 121 -10.22 -1.85 -2.16
CA TYR A 121 -9.60 -1.41 -3.40
C TYR A 121 -9.66 0.11 -3.54
N GLY A 122 -8.63 0.66 -4.16
CA GLY A 122 -8.62 1.97 -4.78
C GLY A 122 -8.41 1.79 -6.27
N GLU A 123 -9.20 2.48 -7.07
CA GLU A 123 -9.19 2.33 -8.51
C GLU A 123 -9.44 3.68 -9.18
N ALA A 124 -8.72 3.91 -10.27
CA ALA A 124 -8.95 5.04 -11.13
C ALA A 124 -8.67 4.66 -12.58
N ARG A 125 -9.46 5.25 -13.47
CA ARG A 125 -9.28 5.17 -14.91
C ARG A 125 -9.36 6.58 -15.49
N GLY A 126 -8.44 6.94 -16.37
CA GLY A 126 -8.29 8.33 -16.78
C GLY A 126 -7.82 8.55 -18.22
N TYR A 127 -8.42 9.56 -18.84
CA TYR A 127 -8.00 10.18 -20.08
C TYR A 127 -7.50 11.61 -19.78
N VAL A 128 -6.59 12.15 -20.60
CA VAL A 128 -6.26 13.58 -20.57
C VAL A 128 -7.40 14.40 -21.14
N TYR A 129 -7.99 13.93 -22.26
CA TYR A 129 -9.09 14.57 -22.98
C TYR A 129 -10.12 13.53 -23.42
N LEU A 130 -11.39 13.92 -23.50
CA LEU A 130 -12.51 13.11 -24.03
C LEU A 130 -12.71 13.33 -25.54
N PHE A 131 -11.62 13.47 -26.30
CA PHE A 131 -11.66 13.64 -27.76
C PHE A 131 -10.83 12.53 -28.42
N PHE A 132 -11.28 12.02 -29.58
CA PHE A 132 -10.66 10.89 -30.26
C PHE A 132 -9.58 11.34 -31.27
N PRO A 133 -8.41 10.68 -31.32
CA PRO A 133 -8.00 9.53 -30.51
C PRO A 133 -7.69 9.93 -29.06
N ALA A 134 -8.17 9.13 -28.11
CA ALA A 134 -8.05 9.43 -26.69
C ALA A 134 -6.60 9.32 -26.22
N ILE A 135 -6.11 10.35 -25.54
CA ILE A 135 -4.78 10.36 -24.92
C ILE A 135 -4.92 9.87 -23.47
N PRO A 136 -4.27 8.77 -23.06
CA PRO A 136 -4.35 8.27 -21.70
C PRO A 136 -3.76 9.27 -20.71
N ALA A 137 -4.41 9.42 -19.55
CA ALA A 137 -3.87 10.27 -18.48
C ALA A 137 -2.50 9.75 -18.01
N PRO A 138 -1.58 10.61 -17.53
CA PRO A 138 -0.33 10.14 -16.95
C PRO A 138 -0.59 9.18 -15.77
N PHE A 139 0.19 8.10 -15.71
CA PHE A 139 0.13 7.09 -14.63
C PHE A 139 0.06 7.74 -13.25
N GLU A 140 0.94 8.69 -12.95
CA GLU A 140 1.01 9.35 -11.64
C GLU A 140 -0.31 10.02 -11.23
N LYS A 141 -1.00 10.66 -12.19
CA LYS A 141 -2.29 11.33 -11.93
C LYS A 141 -3.40 10.31 -11.68
N THR A 142 -3.40 9.20 -12.41
CA THR A 142 -4.36 8.11 -12.23
C THR A 142 -4.09 7.36 -10.92
N ALA A 143 -2.83 7.01 -10.65
CA ALA A 143 -2.38 6.40 -9.41
C ALA A 143 -2.71 7.26 -8.19
N TYR A 144 -2.55 8.58 -8.26
CA TYR A 144 -2.97 9.50 -7.21
C TYR A 144 -4.45 9.35 -6.84
N ARG A 145 -5.33 9.29 -7.85
CA ARG A 145 -6.77 9.10 -7.64
C ARG A 145 -7.08 7.74 -7.05
N ALA A 146 -6.42 6.68 -7.52
CA ALA A 146 -6.57 5.33 -6.97
C ALA A 146 -6.13 5.27 -5.50
N VAL A 147 -4.95 5.80 -5.18
CA VAL A 147 -4.40 5.88 -3.81
C VAL A 147 -5.33 6.67 -2.90
N LYS A 148 -5.76 7.86 -3.32
CA LYS A 148 -6.71 8.67 -2.54
C LYS A 148 -8.02 7.94 -2.27
N GLY A 149 -8.54 7.23 -3.27
CA GLY A 149 -9.73 6.38 -3.13
C GLY A 149 -9.54 5.24 -2.13
N LEU A 150 -8.38 4.57 -2.16
CA LEU A 150 -8.02 3.52 -1.20
C LEU A 150 -7.94 4.09 0.21
N VAL A 151 -7.13 5.12 0.42
CA VAL A 151 -6.90 5.75 1.73
C VAL A 151 -8.20 6.31 2.29
N LYS A 152 -9.10 6.85 1.43
CA LYS A 152 -10.41 7.35 1.85
C LYS A 152 -11.26 6.28 2.57
N ARG A 153 -11.04 5.01 2.27
CA ARG A 153 -11.84 3.88 2.75
C ARG A 153 -11.25 3.20 3.99
N ILE A 154 -10.01 3.53 4.37
CA ILE A 154 -9.39 2.97 5.58
C ILE A 154 -10.13 3.52 6.81
N PRO A 155 -10.67 2.68 7.70
CA PRO A 155 -11.39 3.15 8.87
C PRO A 155 -10.49 3.99 9.76
N VAL A 156 -10.99 5.14 10.19
CA VAL A 156 -10.35 5.95 11.23
C VAL A 156 -11.02 5.54 12.53
N SER A 157 -10.28 4.92 13.44
CA SER A 157 -10.78 4.73 14.81
C SER A 157 -10.85 6.12 15.44
N HIS A 158 -12.02 6.74 15.40
CA HIS A 158 -12.33 7.79 16.35
C HIS A 158 -12.48 7.08 17.69
N SER A 159 -11.47 7.21 18.54
CA SER A 159 -11.63 6.91 19.96
C SER A 159 -12.84 7.71 20.41
N VAL A 160 -13.95 7.01 20.67
CA VAL A 160 -15.06 7.56 21.45
C VAL A 160 -14.40 7.96 22.77
N LYS A 161 -14.43 9.26 23.06
CA LYS A 161 -14.06 9.79 24.37
C LYS A 161 -15.13 9.42 25.38
#